data_AF-A0A4Q5QWJ6-F1
#
_entry.id   AF-A0A4Q5QWJ6-F1
#
_cell.length_a   1.000
_cell.length_b   1.000
_cell.length_c   1.000
_cell.angle_alpha   90.00
_cell.angle_beta   90.00
_cell.angle_gamma   90.00
#
_symmetry.space_group_name_H-M   'P 1'
#
loop_
_entity.id
_entity.type
_entity.pdbx_description
1 polymer ?
#
loop_
_entity_poly.entity_id
_entity_poly.type
_entity_poly.pdbx_seq_one_letter_code
_entity_poly.pdbx_strand_id
1 'polypeptide(L)'
;SKALVTGLLQEKMGFKGLIFTDALNMRSVSKLYKDGELDALALAAGNDILLFSEDVPAALTRIKEAVAAGKLQQADLDARVKKILRAKYWVGLAHYRPANALTLRDSLNDPGARVLAQSIFEHAVTVVRNDDQLLPFRRLDTLRIAAITIGTQPEGPYATIFNKYQPGPVYAVPDRYAPDSTFSRIQARLGDANVVVVSLHQMNNTPGHSYGLGDGALKFIRSLEADPRRKTVVVAMGNAYGLKHLEGARTLVCGYEDHYAAQIVVPQVLFGALPARGHLPVTVSETMKVGAGLPTPDLHRLRYAAPEREGLDSRILTQIDHIALESIVTAATPGCQVLVAKNGTVVFDQSYGYGTYDQSEPVTSSTLYDLASVTKVAGTLQAVMYLKDQGRLNLDEKVSTYLPEMQRTNKRDATVRDILLHQAGLKPGIPTWERTVRDGQLKPAYYSSQQSPEFPNEVAPGEYSIRAADDSVWAWTLRSTLLPKVRGHYPVEYSDLSFIIMKRLSEKILGQKLDNFLPREFYRPLGLGSMTYNPLTRFPKSCIAPTENDTYY
;
A
#
# COMPACT_ATOMS: atom_id res chain seq x y z
N SER A 1 4.46 -13.86 48.66
CA SER A 1 5.58 -14.55 49.36
C SER A 1 6.40 -13.55 50.14
N LYS A 2 6.59 -13.74 51.45
CA LYS A 2 7.36 -12.80 52.30
C LYS A 2 8.85 -12.76 51.93
N ALA A 3 9.44 -13.90 51.61
CA ALA A 3 10.86 -13.99 51.23
C ALA A 3 11.17 -13.16 49.96
N LEU A 4 10.25 -13.15 48.99
CA LEU A 4 10.41 -12.36 47.76
C LEU A 4 10.09 -10.89 47.98
N VAL A 5 8.92 -10.59 48.55
CA VAL A 5 8.42 -9.21 48.64
C VAL A 5 9.18 -8.41 49.70
N THR A 6 9.33 -8.96 50.91
CA THR A 6 10.04 -8.27 51.99
C THR A 6 11.54 -8.55 51.90
N GLY A 7 11.94 -9.82 51.90
CA GLY A 7 13.36 -10.20 52.00
C GLY A 7 14.20 -9.79 50.80
N LEU A 8 13.75 -10.05 49.57
CA LEU A 8 14.49 -9.69 48.37
C LEU A 8 14.22 -8.23 47.96
N LEU A 9 12.96 -7.89 47.67
CA LEU A 9 12.63 -6.61 47.06
C LEU A 9 12.82 -5.41 48.01
N GLN A 10 12.34 -5.50 49.25
CA GLN A 10 12.44 -4.37 50.20
C GLN A 10 13.79 -4.31 50.91
N GLU A 11 14.26 -5.43 51.47
CA GLU A 11 15.47 -5.47 52.31
C GLU A 11 16.75 -5.49 51.47
N LYS A 12 16.89 -6.44 50.54
CA LYS A 12 18.12 -6.57 49.73
C LYS A 12 18.23 -5.56 48.59
N MET A 13 17.14 -5.34 47.84
CA MET A 13 17.13 -4.38 46.72
C MET A 13 16.83 -2.95 47.17
N GLY A 14 16.39 -2.76 48.41
CA GLY A 14 16.12 -1.42 48.97
C GLY A 14 14.90 -0.71 48.35
N PHE A 15 13.99 -1.43 47.69
CA PHE A 15 12.85 -0.81 47.01
C PHE A 15 11.94 -0.03 47.97
N LYS A 16 11.68 1.25 47.66
CA LYS A 16 10.87 2.17 48.49
C LYS A 16 9.53 2.56 47.85
N GLY A 17 9.23 2.04 46.66
CA GLY A 17 7.98 2.32 45.95
C GLY A 17 6.79 1.54 46.52
N LEU A 18 5.67 1.61 45.79
CA LEU A 18 4.46 0.85 46.09
C LEU A 18 4.56 -0.56 45.53
N ILE A 19 4.12 -1.53 46.33
CA ILE A 19 4.04 -2.94 45.95
C ILE A 19 2.57 -3.33 45.88
N PHE A 20 2.15 -3.78 44.70
CA PHE A 20 0.80 -4.24 44.43
C PHE A 20 0.77 -5.76 44.37
N THR A 21 -0.30 -6.36 44.87
CA THR A 21 -0.66 -7.71 44.44
C THR A 21 -1.21 -7.66 43.01
N ASP A 22 -1.17 -8.80 42.31
CA ASP A 22 -2.10 -9.05 41.21
C ASP A 22 -3.50 -9.38 41.79
N ALA A 23 -4.46 -9.73 40.93
CA ALA A 23 -5.84 -10.01 41.30
C ALA A 23 -5.95 -11.16 42.33
N LEU A 24 -6.34 -10.83 43.57
CA LEU A 24 -6.42 -11.79 44.68
C LEU A 24 -7.61 -12.75 44.57
N ASN A 25 -8.66 -12.36 43.85
CA ASN A 25 -9.81 -13.22 43.54
C ASN A 25 -9.51 -14.32 42.49
N MET A 26 -8.27 -14.44 42.01
CA MET A 26 -7.90 -15.50 41.09
C MET A 26 -8.04 -16.87 41.77
N ARG A 27 -8.94 -17.70 41.23
CA ARG A 27 -9.31 -19.02 41.78
C ARG A 27 -8.15 -19.99 42.00
N SER A 28 -7.02 -19.79 41.30
CA SER A 28 -5.80 -20.61 41.47
C SER A 28 -5.15 -20.41 42.84
N VAL A 29 -5.41 -19.27 43.50
CA VAL A 29 -4.87 -18.95 44.82
C VAL A 29 -5.98 -18.76 45.84
N SER A 30 -7.08 -18.08 45.49
CA SER A 30 -8.13 -17.74 46.48
C SER A 30 -8.79 -18.97 47.12
N LYS A 31 -9.01 -20.05 46.35
CA LYS A 31 -9.57 -21.32 46.84
C LYS A 31 -8.74 -22.03 47.92
N LEU A 32 -7.47 -21.64 48.08
CA LEU A 32 -6.58 -22.24 49.08
C LEU A 32 -6.77 -21.61 50.47
N TYR A 33 -7.51 -20.52 50.57
CA TYR A 33 -7.66 -19.72 51.78
C TYR A 33 -9.13 -19.45 52.07
N LYS A 34 -9.45 -19.14 53.33
CA LYS A 34 -10.78 -18.64 53.70
C LYS A 34 -10.92 -17.17 53.30
N ASP A 35 -12.16 -16.70 53.25
CA ASP A 35 -12.48 -15.32 52.90
C ASP A 35 -11.70 -14.32 53.76
N GLY A 36 -11.01 -13.40 53.08
CA GLY A 36 -10.17 -12.36 53.66
C GLY A 36 -8.83 -12.81 54.25
N GLU A 37 -8.57 -14.12 54.36
CA GLU A 37 -7.32 -14.65 54.91
C GLU A 37 -6.14 -14.41 53.96
N LEU A 38 -6.37 -14.61 52.66
CA LEU A 38 -5.36 -14.34 51.63
C LEU A 38 -4.91 -12.87 51.64
N ASP A 39 -5.84 -11.93 51.80
CA ASP A 39 -5.57 -10.49 51.89
C ASP A 39 -4.68 -10.14 53.08
N ALA A 40 -4.99 -10.66 54.26
CA ALA A 40 -4.19 -10.46 55.47
C ALA A 40 -2.78 -11.05 55.32
N LEU A 41 -2.67 -12.24 54.71
CA LEU A 41 -1.38 -12.86 54.40
C LEU A 41 -0.58 -12.09 53.35
N ALA A 42 -1.23 -11.55 52.33
CA ALA A 42 -0.60 -10.73 51.30
C ALA A 42 -0.06 -9.42 51.89
N LEU A 43 -0.83 -8.77 52.77
CA LEU A 43 -0.40 -7.59 53.50
C LEU A 43 0.81 -7.91 54.42
N ALA A 44 0.73 -9.00 55.17
CA ALA A 44 1.81 -9.49 56.04
C ALA A 44 3.09 -9.88 55.27
N ALA A 45 2.94 -10.34 54.02
CA ALA A 45 4.06 -10.69 53.17
C ALA A 45 4.85 -9.47 52.66
N GLY A 46 4.27 -8.26 52.75
CA GLY A 46 4.96 -7.04 52.36
C GLY A 46 4.27 -6.19 51.30
N ASN A 47 3.08 -6.57 50.82
CA ASN A 47 2.35 -5.78 49.81
C ASN A 47 1.75 -4.51 50.42
N ASP A 48 1.67 -3.44 49.64
CA ASP A 48 1.12 -2.14 50.07
C ASP A 48 -0.35 -1.97 49.60
N ILE A 49 -0.68 -2.44 48.39
CA ILE A 49 -2.03 -2.38 47.82
C ILE A 49 -2.48 -3.78 47.39
N LEU A 50 -3.69 -4.15 47.80
CA LEU A 50 -4.33 -5.43 47.48
C LEU A 50 -5.32 -5.23 46.33
N LEU A 51 -5.07 -5.88 45.21
CA LEU A 51 -5.81 -5.71 43.95
C LEU A 51 -6.87 -6.82 43.79
N PHE A 52 -8.10 -6.45 43.43
CA PHE A 52 -9.25 -7.37 43.27
C PHE A 52 -9.41 -8.37 44.43
N SER A 53 -9.48 -7.88 45.67
CA SER A 53 -9.89 -8.66 46.83
C SER A 53 -11.29 -9.26 46.62
N GLU A 54 -11.47 -10.53 46.97
CA GLU A 54 -12.73 -11.26 46.73
C GLU A 54 -13.87 -10.75 47.64
N ASP A 55 -13.58 -10.53 48.93
CA ASP A 55 -14.49 -9.93 49.91
C ASP A 55 -13.74 -8.89 50.75
N VAL A 56 -13.94 -7.61 50.43
CA VAL A 56 -13.26 -6.48 51.11
C VAL A 56 -13.67 -6.37 52.59
N PRO A 57 -14.97 -6.42 52.97
CA PRO A 57 -15.37 -6.48 54.38
C PRO A 57 -14.71 -7.61 55.19
N ALA A 58 -14.67 -8.83 54.65
CA ALA A 58 -14.01 -9.96 55.30
C ALA A 58 -12.49 -9.72 55.43
N ALA A 59 -11.84 -9.25 54.36
CA ALA A 59 -10.42 -8.89 54.38
C ALA A 59 -10.10 -7.85 55.47
N LEU A 60 -10.91 -6.80 55.58
CA LEU A 60 -10.75 -5.78 56.64
C LEU A 60 -10.88 -6.38 58.03
N THR A 61 -11.82 -7.31 58.23
CA THR A 61 -12.02 -8.01 59.50
C THR A 61 -10.78 -8.84 59.85
N ARG A 62 -10.29 -9.65 58.92
CA ARG A 62 -9.09 -10.49 59.10
C ARG A 62 -7.82 -9.67 59.36
N ILE A 63 -7.65 -8.54 58.67
CA ILE A 63 -6.52 -7.64 58.89
C ILE A 63 -6.57 -7.05 60.31
N LYS A 64 -7.74 -6.59 60.76
CA LYS A 64 -7.92 -6.08 62.13
C LYS A 64 -7.63 -7.16 63.17
N GLU A 65 -8.13 -8.38 62.97
CA GLU A 65 -7.83 -9.53 63.82
C GLU A 65 -6.32 -9.82 63.87
N ALA A 66 -5.63 -9.79 62.72
CA ALA A 66 -4.19 -10.02 62.63
C ALA A 66 -3.37 -8.93 63.34
N VAL A 67 -3.82 -7.66 63.29
CA VAL A 67 -3.21 -6.57 64.05
C VAL A 67 -3.45 -6.75 65.56
N ALA A 68 -4.69 -7.03 65.97
CA ALA A 68 -5.04 -7.24 67.38
C ALA A 68 -4.29 -8.44 67.99
N ALA A 69 -4.05 -9.49 67.20
CA ALA A 69 -3.27 -10.67 67.59
C ALA A 69 -1.74 -10.47 67.51
N GLY A 70 -1.25 -9.27 67.17
CA GLY A 70 0.19 -8.96 67.06
C GLY A 70 0.90 -9.62 65.87
N LYS A 71 0.15 -10.27 64.96
CA LYS A 71 0.69 -10.90 63.74
C LYS A 71 1.03 -9.88 62.66
N LEU A 72 0.41 -8.70 62.71
CA LEU A 72 0.72 -7.52 61.91
C LEU A 72 0.97 -6.33 62.84
N GLN A 73 2.06 -5.60 62.64
CA GLN A 73 2.36 -4.42 63.46
C GLN A 73 1.67 -3.18 62.90
N GLN A 74 1.09 -2.35 63.78
CA GLN A 74 0.45 -1.09 63.38
C GLN A 74 1.43 -0.16 62.65
N ALA A 75 2.68 -0.09 63.10
CA ALA A 75 3.73 0.72 62.46
C ALA A 75 4.00 0.30 61.01
N ASP A 76 3.92 -1.00 60.70
CA ASP A 76 4.05 -1.50 59.34
C ASP A 76 2.87 -1.04 58.47
N LEU A 77 1.65 -1.08 59.00
CA LEU A 77 0.46 -0.58 58.30
C LEU A 77 0.57 0.92 58.04
N ASP A 78 0.96 1.71 59.03
CA ASP A 78 1.12 3.17 58.92
C ASP A 78 2.19 3.52 57.88
N ALA A 79 3.31 2.78 57.86
CA ALA A 79 4.35 2.95 56.86
C ALA A 79 3.81 2.71 55.44
N ARG A 80 2.99 1.68 55.24
CA ARG A 80 2.34 1.37 53.95
C ARG A 80 1.37 2.46 53.53
N VAL A 81 0.48 2.87 54.42
CA VAL A 81 -0.47 3.98 54.17
C VAL A 81 0.29 5.25 53.80
N LYS A 82 1.36 5.56 54.51
CA LYS A 82 2.22 6.72 54.21
C LYS A 82 2.85 6.63 52.82
N LYS A 83 3.29 5.45 52.36
CA LYS A 83 3.75 5.26 50.97
C LYS A 83 2.64 5.57 49.96
N ILE A 84 1.42 5.09 50.20
CA ILE A 84 0.27 5.33 49.32
C ILE A 84 -0.04 6.83 49.25
N LEU A 85 -0.10 7.51 50.39
CA LEU A 85 -0.33 8.95 50.46
C LEU A 85 0.80 9.74 49.77
N ARG A 86 2.06 9.32 49.94
CA ARG A 86 3.21 9.92 49.25
C ARG A 86 3.09 9.76 47.73
N ALA A 87 2.68 8.59 47.25
CA ALA A 87 2.47 8.38 45.82
C ALA A 87 1.34 9.28 45.28
N LYS A 88 0.21 9.38 45.98
CA LYS A 88 -0.89 10.31 45.63
C LYS A 88 -0.43 11.76 45.59
N TYR A 89 0.39 12.19 46.55
CA TYR A 89 0.98 13.52 46.55
C TYR A 89 1.91 13.73 45.35
N TRP A 90 2.77 12.75 45.06
CA TRP A 90 3.74 12.82 43.96
C TRP A 90 3.09 12.97 42.58
N VAL A 91 1.99 12.27 42.32
CA VAL A 91 1.22 12.41 41.07
C VAL A 91 0.30 13.64 41.05
N GLY A 92 0.44 14.56 42.01
CA GLY A 92 -0.28 15.82 42.03
C GLY A 92 -1.73 15.74 42.51
N LEU A 93 -2.19 14.61 43.07
CA LEU A 93 -3.58 14.46 43.53
C LEU A 93 -3.90 15.31 44.76
N ALA A 94 -2.90 15.89 45.42
CA ALA A 94 -3.11 16.94 46.42
C ALA A 94 -3.74 18.22 45.83
N HIS A 95 -3.57 18.42 44.52
CA HIS A 95 -4.19 19.50 43.74
C HIS A 95 -4.84 18.92 42.48
N TYR A 96 -5.73 17.96 42.69
CA TYR A 96 -6.40 17.25 41.59
C TYR A 96 -7.03 18.21 40.58
N ARG A 97 -6.67 18.02 39.31
CA ARG A 97 -7.30 18.69 38.17
C ARG A 97 -8.00 17.63 37.33
N PRO A 98 -9.33 17.68 37.19
CA PRO A 98 -10.04 16.71 36.36
C PRO A 98 -9.62 16.86 34.89
N ALA A 99 -9.58 15.74 34.16
CA ALA A 99 -9.36 15.76 32.72
C ALA A 99 -10.52 16.47 32.02
N ASN A 100 -10.21 17.25 30.98
CA ASN A 100 -11.24 17.89 30.16
C ASN A 100 -11.85 16.85 29.21
N ALA A 101 -13.07 16.40 29.53
CA ALA A 101 -13.78 15.40 28.73
C ALA A 101 -14.02 15.86 27.28
N LEU A 102 -14.11 17.16 27.01
CA LEU A 102 -14.37 17.71 25.68
C LEU A 102 -13.17 17.53 24.73
N THR A 103 -11.94 17.64 25.24
CA THR A 103 -10.70 17.54 24.44
C THR A 103 -10.02 16.16 24.56
N LEU A 104 -10.56 15.28 25.41
CA LEU A 104 -9.93 14.00 25.71
C LEU A 104 -9.81 13.12 24.47
N ARG A 105 -10.82 13.11 23.60
CA ARG A 105 -10.80 12.31 22.37
C ARG A 105 -9.66 12.71 21.46
N ASP A 106 -9.50 14.00 21.18
CA ASP A 106 -8.47 14.49 20.25
C ASP A 106 -7.06 14.28 20.83
N SER A 107 -6.88 14.54 22.13
CA SER A 107 -5.60 14.30 22.80
C SER A 107 -5.18 12.82 22.84
N LEU A 108 -6.14 11.89 22.92
CA LEU A 108 -5.88 10.45 22.87
C LEU A 108 -5.67 9.92 21.44
N ASN A 109 -6.07 10.69 20.41
CA ASN A 109 -5.99 10.29 19.00
C ASN A 109 -5.09 11.23 18.19
N ASP A 110 -4.00 11.70 18.82
CA ASP A 110 -3.01 12.53 18.16
C ASP A 110 -2.48 11.85 16.88
N PRO A 111 -2.55 12.52 15.71
CA PRO A 111 -2.03 11.95 14.46
C PRO A 111 -0.54 11.58 14.53
N GLY A 112 0.25 12.28 15.36
CA GLY A 112 1.65 11.94 15.63
C GLY A 112 1.84 10.55 16.23
N ALA A 113 0.90 10.08 17.06
CA ALA A 113 0.92 8.73 17.61
C ALA A 113 0.78 7.65 16.52
N ARG A 114 0.01 7.92 15.46
CA ARG A 114 -0.12 6.99 14.32
C ARG A 114 1.18 6.88 13.54
N VAL A 115 1.86 8.01 13.32
CA VAL A 115 3.19 8.04 12.67
C VAL A 115 4.20 7.28 13.51
N LEU A 116 4.20 7.46 14.83
CA LEU A 116 5.09 6.72 15.73
C LEU A 116 4.81 5.22 15.68
N ALA A 117 3.54 4.81 15.74
CA ALA A 117 3.15 3.41 15.64
C ALA A 117 3.62 2.79 14.31
N GLN A 118 3.41 3.47 13.18
CA GLN A 118 3.95 3.04 11.89
C GLN A 118 5.46 2.90 11.94
N SER A 119 6.18 3.91 12.43
CA SER A 119 7.64 3.89 12.55
C SER A 119 8.16 2.72 13.39
N ILE A 120 7.46 2.34 14.47
CA ILE A 120 7.82 1.17 15.28
C ILE A 120 7.75 -0.09 14.42
N PHE A 121 6.67 -0.30 13.66
CA PHE A 121 6.55 -1.48 12.79
C PHE A 121 7.51 -1.45 11.60
N GLU A 122 7.84 -0.28 11.03
CA GLU A 122 8.89 -0.14 10.00
C GLU A 122 10.24 -0.70 10.48
N HIS A 123 10.54 -0.57 11.78
CA HIS A 123 11.76 -1.10 12.39
C HIS A 123 11.60 -2.51 12.97
N ALA A 124 10.37 -2.95 13.28
CA ALA A 124 10.11 -4.26 13.88
C ALA A 124 9.97 -5.37 12.84
N VAL A 125 9.30 -5.12 11.70
CA VAL A 125 9.01 -6.16 10.70
C VAL A 125 10.29 -6.89 10.30
N THR A 126 10.27 -8.21 10.48
CA THR A 126 11.44 -9.08 10.38
C THR A 126 11.24 -10.08 9.24
N VAL A 127 12.09 -10.03 8.22
CA VAL A 127 12.21 -11.14 7.25
C VAL A 127 13.08 -12.21 7.91
N VAL A 128 12.47 -13.30 8.34
CA VAL A 128 13.15 -14.36 9.10
C VAL A 128 13.89 -15.32 8.16
N ARG A 129 13.27 -15.64 7.02
CA ARG A 129 13.85 -16.49 5.97
C ARG A 129 13.50 -15.94 4.60
N ASN A 130 14.40 -16.12 3.63
CA ASN A 130 14.24 -15.67 2.24
C ASN A 130 15.12 -16.52 1.32
N ASP A 131 14.97 -17.84 1.41
CA ASP A 131 15.90 -18.82 0.83
C ASP A 131 15.97 -18.70 -0.70
N ASP A 132 14.84 -18.33 -1.34
CA ASP A 132 14.73 -18.11 -2.79
C ASP A 132 15.07 -16.67 -3.23
N GLN A 133 15.53 -15.80 -2.31
CA GLN A 133 15.81 -14.38 -2.54
C GLN A 133 14.66 -13.62 -3.21
N LEU A 134 13.43 -14.00 -2.86
CA LEU A 134 12.22 -13.49 -3.48
C LEU A 134 11.86 -12.08 -2.98
N LEU A 135 12.17 -11.78 -1.71
CA LEU A 135 11.91 -10.47 -1.10
C LEU A 135 13.13 -9.54 -1.17
N PRO A 136 12.91 -8.23 -1.44
CA PRO A 136 11.65 -7.62 -1.82
C PRO A 136 11.31 -8.00 -3.27
N PHE A 137 10.02 -8.05 -3.62
CA PHE A 137 9.57 -8.39 -4.97
C PHE A 137 10.08 -7.39 -6.01
N ARG A 138 11.06 -7.82 -6.82
CA ARG A 138 11.65 -6.98 -7.88
C ARG A 138 10.89 -7.05 -9.19
N ARG A 139 11.12 -8.07 -10.01
CA ARG A 139 10.68 -8.22 -11.40
C ARG A 139 9.16 -8.42 -11.56
N LEU A 140 8.36 -7.41 -11.21
CA LEU A 140 6.89 -7.46 -11.26
C LEU A 140 6.36 -7.81 -12.65
N ASP A 141 7.13 -7.52 -13.70
CA ASP A 141 6.87 -7.94 -15.08
C ASP A 141 6.80 -9.47 -15.27
N THR A 142 7.46 -10.23 -14.39
CA THR A 142 7.53 -11.70 -14.44
C THR A 142 6.74 -12.39 -13.33
N LEU A 143 6.33 -11.64 -12.30
CA LEU A 143 5.64 -12.18 -11.14
C LEU A 143 4.13 -12.12 -11.37
N ARG A 144 3.46 -13.23 -11.08
CA ARG A 144 2.01 -13.35 -11.02
C ARG A 144 1.69 -13.76 -9.59
N ILE A 145 1.43 -12.76 -8.76
CA ILE A 145 1.31 -12.93 -7.32
C ILE A 145 -0.16 -13.07 -6.96
N ALA A 146 -0.52 -14.15 -6.27
CA ALA A 146 -1.80 -14.30 -5.60
C ALA A 146 -1.64 -14.04 -4.09
N ALA A 147 -2.54 -13.26 -3.50
CA ALA A 147 -2.56 -13.03 -2.06
C ALA A 147 -3.67 -13.86 -1.40
N ILE A 148 -3.36 -14.47 -0.26
CA ILE A 148 -4.30 -15.23 0.56
C ILE A 148 -4.21 -14.68 1.98
N THR A 149 -5.32 -14.18 2.51
CA THR A 149 -5.43 -13.72 3.90
C THR A 149 -6.22 -14.75 4.71
N ILE A 150 -5.70 -15.18 5.86
CA ILE A 150 -6.35 -16.15 6.74
C ILE A 150 -6.57 -15.50 8.10
N GLY A 151 -7.79 -15.53 8.61
CA GLY A 151 -8.17 -14.90 9.88
C GLY A 151 -8.64 -13.45 9.77
N THR A 152 -8.85 -12.95 8.55
CA THR A 152 -9.39 -11.61 8.29
C THR A 152 -10.32 -11.61 7.08
N GLN A 153 -11.12 -10.56 6.96
CA GLN A 153 -11.99 -10.31 5.81
C GLN A 153 -11.18 -9.98 4.54
N PRO A 154 -11.78 -10.12 3.34
CA PRO A 154 -11.10 -9.79 2.08
C PRO A 154 -10.71 -8.31 1.95
N GLU A 155 -11.45 -7.43 2.61
CA GLU A 155 -11.15 -6.01 2.70
C GLU A 155 -10.43 -5.71 4.03
N GLY A 156 -9.44 -4.84 3.98
CA GLY A 156 -8.70 -4.40 5.16
C GLY A 156 -7.37 -3.74 4.80
N PRO A 157 -6.73 -3.07 5.77
CA PRO A 157 -5.50 -2.30 5.54
C PRO A 157 -4.40 -3.07 4.82
N TYR A 158 -4.20 -4.35 5.19
CA TYR A 158 -3.22 -5.21 4.53
C TYR A 158 -3.53 -5.42 3.04
N ALA A 159 -4.74 -5.87 2.72
CA ALA A 159 -5.16 -6.14 1.35
C ALA A 159 -5.18 -4.85 0.50
N THR A 160 -5.62 -3.73 1.09
CA THR A 160 -5.62 -2.42 0.44
C THR A 160 -4.21 -2.02 0.01
N ILE A 161 -3.23 -2.01 0.93
CA ILE A 161 -1.86 -1.61 0.58
C ILE A 161 -1.17 -2.64 -0.32
N PHE A 162 -1.44 -3.94 -0.12
CA PHE A 162 -0.93 -4.99 -1.01
C PHE A 162 -1.37 -4.75 -2.47
N ASN A 163 -2.66 -4.47 -2.68
CA ASN A 163 -3.24 -4.22 -4.00
C ASN A 163 -2.74 -2.93 -4.65
N LYS A 164 -2.21 -1.95 -3.89
CA LYS A 164 -1.55 -0.77 -4.47
C LYS A 164 -0.26 -1.12 -5.23
N TYR A 165 0.45 -2.17 -4.81
CA TYR A 165 1.67 -2.61 -5.48
C TYR A 165 1.44 -3.71 -6.52
N GLN A 166 0.47 -4.59 -6.27
CA GLN A 166 0.11 -5.66 -7.19
C GLN A 166 -1.41 -5.84 -7.20
N PRO A 167 -2.11 -5.18 -8.14
CA PRO A 167 -3.52 -5.45 -8.38
C PRO A 167 -3.73 -6.91 -8.78
N GLY A 168 -4.71 -7.57 -8.15
CA GLY A 168 -5.00 -8.97 -8.43
C GLY A 168 -6.02 -9.57 -7.45
N PRO A 169 -6.33 -10.88 -7.60
CA PRO A 169 -7.23 -11.56 -6.69
C PRO A 169 -6.59 -11.71 -5.30
N VAL A 170 -7.31 -11.21 -4.29
CA VAL A 170 -7.06 -11.49 -2.87
C VAL A 170 -8.09 -12.51 -2.41
N TYR A 171 -7.64 -13.70 -2.02
CA TYR A 171 -8.51 -14.74 -1.48
C TYR A 171 -8.53 -14.65 0.05
N ALA A 172 -9.69 -14.47 0.65
CA ALA A 172 -9.82 -14.42 2.09
C ALA A 172 -10.40 -15.72 2.66
N VAL A 173 -9.86 -16.12 3.80
CA VAL A 173 -10.37 -17.18 4.67
C VAL A 173 -10.60 -16.57 6.05
N PRO A 174 -11.79 -16.00 6.32
CA PRO A 174 -12.03 -15.31 7.59
C PRO A 174 -11.90 -16.21 8.82
N ASP A 175 -12.29 -17.48 8.71
CA ASP A 175 -12.15 -18.46 9.77
C ASP A 175 -10.77 -19.13 9.75
N ARG A 176 -9.96 -18.88 10.79
CA ARG A 176 -8.63 -19.49 10.96
C ARG A 176 -8.66 -21.01 11.06
N TYR A 177 -9.81 -21.58 11.42
CA TYR A 177 -10.02 -23.02 11.57
C TYR A 177 -10.89 -23.61 10.45
N ALA A 178 -10.99 -22.91 9.31
CA ALA A 178 -11.74 -23.39 8.16
C ALA A 178 -11.32 -24.82 7.76
N PRO A 179 -12.26 -25.64 7.26
CA PRO A 179 -11.96 -27.01 6.85
C PRO A 179 -11.08 -27.06 5.59
N ASP A 180 -10.39 -28.18 5.38
CA ASP A 180 -9.55 -28.46 4.21
C ASP A 180 -10.25 -28.15 2.87
N SER A 181 -11.57 -28.37 2.78
CA SER A 181 -12.36 -28.09 1.57
C SER A 181 -12.33 -26.61 1.16
N THR A 182 -12.21 -25.69 2.13
CA THR A 182 -12.04 -24.25 1.85
C THR A 182 -10.71 -23.97 1.16
N PHE A 183 -9.62 -24.55 1.67
CA PHE A 183 -8.29 -24.38 1.11
C PHE A 183 -8.16 -25.04 -0.27
N SER A 184 -8.75 -26.23 -0.47
CA SER A 184 -8.79 -26.89 -1.78
C SER A 184 -9.48 -26.04 -2.86
N ARG A 185 -10.56 -25.33 -2.51
CA ARG A 185 -11.24 -24.40 -3.44
C ARG A 185 -10.36 -23.21 -3.81
N ILE A 186 -9.60 -22.67 -2.86
CA ILE A 186 -8.65 -21.59 -3.12
C ILE A 186 -7.52 -22.09 -4.02
N GLN A 187 -6.96 -23.26 -3.71
CA GLN A 187 -5.89 -23.87 -4.50
C GLN A 187 -6.26 -24.04 -5.98
N ALA A 188 -7.50 -24.46 -6.25
CA ALA A 188 -8.01 -24.60 -7.62
C ALA A 188 -8.14 -23.26 -8.37
N ARG A 189 -8.27 -22.14 -7.65
CA ARG A 189 -8.46 -20.79 -8.22
C ARG A 189 -7.16 -20.02 -8.40
N LEU A 190 -6.02 -20.53 -7.91
CA LEU A 190 -4.71 -19.87 -8.01
C LEU A 190 -4.20 -19.67 -9.45
N GLY A 191 -4.83 -20.31 -10.45
CA GLY A 191 -4.54 -20.05 -11.86
C GLY A 191 -3.07 -20.25 -12.21
N ASP A 192 -2.48 -19.31 -12.93
CA ASP A 192 -1.08 -19.29 -13.36
C ASP A 192 -0.15 -18.53 -12.40
N ALA A 193 -0.63 -18.16 -11.21
CA ALA A 193 0.16 -17.50 -10.19
C ALA A 193 1.44 -18.30 -9.92
N ASN A 194 2.61 -17.66 -10.04
CA ASN A 194 3.91 -18.27 -9.76
C ASN A 194 4.45 -17.90 -8.37
N VAL A 195 3.78 -16.97 -7.68
CA VAL A 195 4.04 -16.61 -6.28
C VAL A 195 2.72 -16.59 -5.53
N VAL A 196 2.69 -17.17 -4.33
CA VAL A 196 1.53 -17.12 -3.42
C VAL A 196 1.99 -16.52 -2.09
N VAL A 197 1.38 -15.40 -1.71
CA VAL A 197 1.61 -14.77 -0.41
C VAL A 197 0.48 -15.17 0.53
N VAL A 198 0.79 -15.91 1.60
CA VAL A 198 -0.17 -16.33 2.61
C VAL A 198 0.08 -15.54 3.89
N SER A 199 -0.86 -14.67 4.26
CA SER A 199 -0.80 -13.92 5.52
C SER A 199 -1.75 -14.49 6.57
N LEU A 200 -1.22 -14.70 7.78
CA LEU A 200 -1.88 -15.30 8.93
C LEU A 200 -2.19 -14.18 9.93
N HIS A 201 -3.48 -13.87 10.09
CA HIS A 201 -3.99 -12.77 10.90
C HIS A 201 -4.63 -13.26 12.20
N GLN A 202 -4.90 -12.32 13.12
CA GLN A 202 -5.59 -12.55 14.39
C GLN A 202 -5.03 -13.70 15.24
N MET A 203 -3.73 -13.99 15.15
CA MET A 203 -3.08 -15.06 15.92
C MET A 203 -3.25 -14.85 17.43
N ASN A 204 -3.33 -15.95 18.18
CA ASN A 204 -3.45 -15.90 19.63
C ASN A 204 -2.11 -15.51 20.26
N ASN A 205 -2.15 -14.76 21.36
CA ASN A 205 -0.95 -14.45 22.16
C ASN A 205 -0.49 -15.64 23.03
N THR A 206 -1.35 -16.64 23.23
CA THR A 206 -1.08 -17.84 24.03
C THR A 206 -0.79 -19.04 23.13
N PRO A 207 -0.04 -20.05 23.62
CA PRO A 207 0.34 -21.21 22.82
C PRO A 207 -0.82 -22.15 22.45
N GLY A 208 -2.00 -21.96 23.04
CA GLY A 208 -3.19 -22.76 22.77
C GLY A 208 -3.56 -22.75 21.28
N HIS A 209 -3.93 -23.92 20.75
CA HIS A 209 -4.23 -24.12 19.33
C HIS A 209 -3.11 -23.62 18.40
N SER A 210 -1.85 -23.88 18.75
CA SER A 210 -0.69 -23.47 17.94
C SER A 210 -0.65 -21.96 17.70
N TYR A 211 -0.92 -21.15 18.73
CA TYR A 211 -1.09 -19.69 18.60
C TYR A 211 -2.24 -19.30 17.66
N GLY A 212 -3.27 -20.14 17.59
CA GLY A 212 -4.44 -19.96 16.72
C GLY A 212 -4.14 -20.13 15.23
N LEU A 213 -3.11 -20.91 14.90
CA LEU A 213 -2.83 -21.39 13.55
C LEU A 213 -3.59 -22.70 13.33
N GLY A 214 -4.66 -22.66 12.55
CA GLY A 214 -5.49 -23.83 12.27
C GLY A 214 -4.77 -24.90 11.46
N ASP A 215 -5.06 -26.17 11.75
CA ASP A 215 -4.39 -27.31 11.10
C ASP A 215 -4.59 -27.33 9.59
N GLY A 216 -5.79 -26.95 9.10
CA GLY A 216 -6.09 -26.82 7.68
C GLY A 216 -5.21 -25.77 6.99
N ALA A 217 -5.00 -24.61 7.64
CA ALA A 217 -4.13 -23.56 7.14
C ALA A 217 -2.66 -24.01 7.09
N LEU A 218 -2.18 -24.67 8.16
CA LEU A 218 -0.82 -25.21 8.20
C LEU A 218 -0.59 -26.30 7.15
N LYS A 219 -1.57 -27.18 6.92
CA LYS A 219 -1.53 -28.20 5.87
C LYS A 219 -1.53 -27.58 4.47
N PHE A 220 -2.34 -26.55 4.26
CA PHE A 220 -2.38 -25.81 3.00
C PHE A 220 -1.07 -25.07 2.70
N ILE A 221 -0.45 -24.43 3.69
CA ILE A 221 0.88 -23.81 3.51
C ILE A 221 1.90 -24.86 3.09
N ARG A 222 1.91 -26.04 3.74
CA ARG A 222 2.79 -27.14 3.35
C ARG A 222 2.53 -27.65 1.93
N SER A 223 1.27 -27.70 1.47
CA SER A 223 0.97 -28.11 0.10
C SER A 223 1.42 -27.08 -0.93
N LEU A 224 1.36 -25.79 -0.60
CA LEU A 224 1.90 -24.72 -1.45
C LEU A 224 3.43 -24.77 -1.54
N GLU A 225 4.13 -24.92 -0.41
CA GLU A 225 5.60 -25.04 -0.36
C GLU A 225 6.13 -26.28 -1.10
N ALA A 226 5.30 -27.33 -1.20
CA ALA A 226 5.63 -28.55 -1.94
C ALA A 226 5.39 -28.45 -3.46
N ASP A 227 4.69 -27.42 -3.96
CA ASP A 227 4.41 -27.26 -5.39
C ASP A 227 5.60 -26.60 -6.10
N PRO A 228 6.38 -27.34 -6.93
CA PRO A 228 7.59 -26.78 -7.56
C PRO A 228 7.28 -25.70 -8.59
N ARG A 229 6.02 -25.53 -9.00
CA ARG A 229 5.61 -24.53 -10.00
C ARG A 229 5.48 -23.13 -9.39
N ARG A 230 5.46 -23.02 -8.06
CA ARG A 230 5.16 -21.77 -7.35
C ARG A 230 6.14 -21.54 -6.21
N LYS A 231 6.32 -20.28 -5.86
CA LYS A 231 7.02 -19.87 -4.64
C LYS A 231 6.02 -19.39 -3.62
N THR A 232 6.25 -19.69 -2.34
CA THR A 232 5.37 -19.30 -1.26
C THR A 232 6.06 -18.33 -0.32
N VAL A 233 5.35 -17.28 0.06
CA VAL A 233 5.75 -16.32 1.08
C VAL A 233 4.75 -16.43 2.21
N VAL A 234 5.21 -16.78 3.40
CA VAL A 234 4.37 -16.88 4.59
C VAL A 234 4.60 -15.66 5.46
N VAL A 235 3.52 -14.95 5.80
CA VAL A 235 3.54 -13.77 6.66
C VAL A 235 2.75 -14.08 7.92
N ALA A 236 3.40 -14.00 9.09
CA ALA A 236 2.73 -14.15 10.38
C ALA A 236 2.48 -12.78 11.01
N MET A 237 1.20 -12.38 11.09
CA MET A 237 0.71 -11.24 11.85
C MET A 237 0.29 -11.71 13.24
N GLY A 238 1.25 -12.30 13.96
CA GLY A 238 1.07 -12.64 15.38
C GLY A 238 2.34 -12.73 16.21
N ASN A 239 2.15 -13.35 17.37
CA ASN A 239 3.22 -13.70 18.31
C ASN A 239 4.36 -14.49 17.60
N ALA A 240 5.59 -14.01 17.72
CA ALA A 240 6.78 -14.61 17.09
C ALA A 240 7.02 -16.07 17.49
N TYR A 241 6.60 -16.50 18.68
CA TYR A 241 6.70 -17.92 19.08
C TYR A 241 5.85 -18.86 18.21
N GLY A 242 4.83 -18.34 17.53
CA GLY A 242 4.01 -19.10 16.58
C GLY A 242 4.78 -19.56 15.34
N LEU A 243 5.89 -18.87 15.00
CA LEU A 243 6.69 -19.21 13.81
C LEU A 243 7.31 -20.62 13.87
N LYS A 244 7.42 -21.23 15.06
CA LYS A 244 7.88 -22.63 15.20
C LYS A 244 7.01 -23.62 14.42
N HIS A 245 5.74 -23.27 14.16
CA HIS A 245 4.81 -24.08 13.36
C HIS A 245 4.95 -23.85 11.84
N LEU A 246 5.81 -22.91 11.43
CA LEU A 246 6.03 -22.46 10.05
C LEU A 246 7.50 -22.64 9.62
N GLU A 247 8.28 -23.43 10.36
CA GLU A 247 9.73 -23.60 10.11
C GLU A 247 10.05 -24.16 8.72
N GLY A 248 9.10 -24.86 8.09
CA GLY A 248 9.24 -25.36 6.71
C GLY A 248 9.09 -24.29 5.61
N ALA A 249 8.67 -23.06 5.94
CA ALA A 249 8.50 -22.00 4.95
C ALA A 249 9.86 -21.47 4.45
N ARG A 250 10.06 -21.47 3.13
CA ARG A 250 11.30 -20.99 2.49
C ARG A 250 11.43 -19.46 2.55
N THR A 251 10.31 -18.77 2.52
CA THR A 251 10.23 -17.31 2.71
C THR A 251 9.25 -17.02 3.84
N LEU A 252 9.76 -16.50 4.96
CA LEU A 252 8.99 -16.30 6.19
C LEU A 252 9.20 -14.88 6.72
N VAL A 253 8.10 -14.17 6.95
CA VAL A 253 8.08 -12.80 7.49
C VAL A 253 7.27 -12.77 8.78
N CYS A 254 7.83 -12.13 9.81
CA CYS A 254 7.14 -11.83 11.05
C CYS A 254 6.70 -10.37 11.04
N GLY A 255 5.39 -10.14 10.94
CA GLY A 255 4.74 -8.84 11.06
C GLY A 255 4.43 -8.45 12.52
N TYR A 256 4.60 -9.38 13.46
CA TYR A 256 4.23 -9.24 14.87
C TYR A 256 2.73 -9.02 15.06
N GLU A 257 2.27 -7.90 15.59
CA GLU A 257 0.85 -7.77 15.91
C GLU A 257 -0.01 -7.62 14.66
N ASP A 258 -1.29 -7.95 14.78
CA ASP A 258 -2.28 -7.68 13.72
C ASP A 258 -2.80 -6.22 13.76
N HIS A 259 -1.97 -5.33 14.30
CA HIS A 259 -2.23 -3.90 14.46
C HIS A 259 -2.30 -3.20 13.09
N TYR A 260 -3.11 -2.15 12.96
CA TYR A 260 -3.27 -1.38 11.71
C TYR A 260 -1.92 -1.00 11.07
N ALA A 261 -1.01 -0.47 11.89
CA ALA A 261 0.33 -0.08 11.43
C ALA A 261 1.15 -1.25 10.86
N ALA A 262 1.09 -2.42 11.50
CA ALA A 262 1.76 -3.63 10.98
C ALA A 262 1.17 -4.04 9.63
N GLN A 263 -0.15 -4.03 9.52
CA GLN A 263 -0.86 -4.40 8.30
C GLN A 263 -0.52 -3.49 7.11
N ILE A 264 -0.31 -2.19 7.33
CA ILE A 264 0.12 -1.29 6.24
C ILE A 264 1.62 -1.37 5.97
N VAL A 265 2.47 -1.69 6.96
CA VAL A 265 3.93 -1.74 6.78
C VAL A 265 4.36 -3.02 6.06
N VAL A 266 3.80 -4.18 6.42
CA VAL A 266 4.28 -5.46 5.89
C VAL A 266 4.22 -5.53 4.36
N PRO A 267 3.10 -5.19 3.67
CA PRO A 267 3.08 -5.19 2.21
C PRO A 267 4.14 -4.24 1.62
N GLN A 268 4.36 -3.07 2.20
CA GLN A 268 5.41 -2.14 1.75
C GLN A 268 6.82 -2.75 1.86
N VAL A 269 7.07 -3.56 2.89
CA VAL A 269 8.32 -4.32 3.04
C VAL A 269 8.43 -5.43 1.98
N LEU A 270 7.34 -6.18 1.73
CA LEU A 270 7.32 -7.25 0.73
C LEU A 270 7.67 -6.71 -0.67
N PHE A 271 7.16 -5.52 -1.02
CA PHE A 271 7.39 -4.88 -2.31
C PHE A 271 8.61 -3.95 -2.34
N GLY A 272 9.34 -3.79 -1.23
CA GLY A 272 10.56 -2.98 -1.17
C GLY A 272 10.33 -1.47 -1.23
N ALA A 273 9.12 -0.99 -0.95
CA ALA A 273 8.90 0.43 -0.66
C ALA A 273 9.48 0.81 0.72
N LEU A 274 9.53 -0.15 1.63
CA LEU A 274 10.26 -0.08 2.89
C LEU A 274 11.31 -1.20 2.97
N PRO A 275 12.50 -0.93 3.52
CA PRO A 275 13.46 -1.99 3.83
C PRO A 275 13.04 -2.76 5.09
N ALA A 276 13.28 -4.07 5.12
CA ALA A 276 13.20 -4.87 6.34
C ALA A 276 14.46 -4.63 7.18
N ARG A 277 14.28 -4.34 8.47
CA ARG A 277 15.37 -4.06 9.42
C ARG A 277 15.22 -4.79 10.76
N GLY A 278 14.09 -5.46 10.96
CA GLY A 278 13.77 -6.13 12.21
C GLY A 278 14.62 -7.37 12.45
N HIS A 279 14.71 -7.74 13.73
CA HIS A 279 15.33 -8.97 14.18
C HIS A 279 14.42 -9.62 15.23
N LEU A 280 14.41 -10.95 15.30
CA LEU A 280 13.62 -11.69 16.28
C LEU A 280 14.06 -11.31 17.71
N PRO A 281 13.15 -10.88 18.60
CA PRO A 281 13.47 -10.56 19.98
C PRO A 281 13.59 -11.82 20.87
N VAL A 282 13.26 -12.99 20.32
CA VAL A 282 13.21 -14.27 21.04
C VAL A 282 13.79 -15.38 20.18
N THR A 283 14.29 -16.42 20.82
CA THR A 283 14.57 -17.70 20.14
C THR A 283 13.27 -18.47 19.98
N VAL A 284 12.91 -18.76 18.74
CA VAL A 284 11.68 -19.49 18.39
C VAL A 284 11.93 -20.98 18.18
N SER A 285 13.05 -21.32 17.54
CA SER A 285 13.52 -22.70 17.31
C SER A 285 15.05 -22.75 17.26
N GLU A 286 15.62 -23.93 17.03
CA GLU A 286 17.07 -24.09 16.82
C GLU A 286 17.58 -23.31 15.60
N THR A 287 16.75 -23.15 14.57
CA THR A 287 17.10 -22.45 13.32
C THR A 287 16.69 -20.98 13.31
N MET A 288 15.76 -20.57 14.19
CA MET A 288 15.27 -19.19 14.33
C MET A 288 15.59 -18.64 15.73
N LYS A 289 16.82 -18.15 15.90
CA LYS A 289 17.32 -17.64 17.19
C LYS A 289 17.04 -16.14 17.37
N VAL A 290 17.09 -15.70 18.63
CA VAL A 290 17.10 -14.27 18.96
C VAL A 290 18.18 -13.54 18.16
N GLY A 291 17.86 -12.35 17.66
CA GLY A 291 18.74 -11.56 16.79
C GLY A 291 18.73 -11.99 15.32
N ALA A 292 18.01 -13.05 14.92
CA ALA A 292 17.90 -13.42 13.52
C ALA A 292 16.97 -12.46 12.76
N GLY A 293 17.38 -12.04 11.57
CA GLY A 293 16.62 -11.19 10.66
C GLY A 293 17.45 -10.89 9.41
N LEU A 294 16.82 -10.93 8.24
CA LEU A 294 17.46 -10.66 6.96
C LEU A 294 17.11 -9.24 6.50
N PRO A 295 18.09 -8.34 6.33
CA PRO A 295 17.81 -7.02 5.81
C PRO A 295 17.37 -7.09 4.34
N THR A 296 16.44 -6.23 3.94
CA THR A 296 16.08 -6.04 2.54
C THR A 296 16.36 -4.59 2.10
N PRO A 297 16.72 -4.36 0.84
CA PRO A 297 16.97 -3.00 0.34
C PRO A 297 15.67 -2.23 0.11
N ASP A 298 15.79 -0.90 0.14
CA ASP A 298 14.79 0.03 -0.38
C ASP A 298 14.90 0.09 -1.91
N LEU A 299 13.80 -0.17 -2.61
CA LEU A 299 13.69 -0.12 -4.06
C LEU A 299 13.18 1.24 -4.57
N HIS A 300 13.04 2.24 -3.68
CA HIS A 300 12.55 3.57 -3.97
C HIS A 300 11.15 3.60 -4.60
N ARG A 301 10.31 2.64 -4.21
CA ARG A 301 8.89 2.65 -4.58
C ARG A 301 8.12 3.63 -3.72
N LEU A 302 7.00 4.13 -4.24
CA LEU A 302 6.09 4.96 -3.46
C LEU A 302 5.66 4.23 -2.20
N ARG A 303 5.77 4.91 -1.05
CA ARG A 303 5.34 4.45 0.27
C ARG A 303 3.94 4.96 0.58
N TYR A 304 3.32 4.42 1.63
CA TYR A 304 2.02 4.85 2.12
C TYR A 304 2.11 5.11 3.63
N ALA A 305 1.72 6.32 4.04
CA ALA A 305 1.73 6.74 5.43
C ALA A 305 0.68 7.84 5.70
N ALA A 306 0.50 8.19 6.97
CA ALA A 306 -0.29 9.36 7.34
C ALA A 306 0.40 10.68 6.89
N PRO A 307 -0.36 11.75 6.61
CA PRO A 307 0.19 13.06 6.22
C PRO A 307 1.28 13.60 7.13
N GLU A 308 1.16 13.37 8.43
CA GLU A 308 2.09 13.89 9.44
C GLU A 308 3.50 13.33 9.29
N ARG A 309 3.66 12.17 8.62
CA ARG A 309 4.97 11.62 8.28
C ARG A 309 5.80 12.59 7.43
N GLU A 310 5.14 13.33 6.55
CA GLU A 310 5.77 14.29 5.64
C GLU A 310 5.62 15.73 6.12
N GLY A 311 5.28 15.93 7.40
CA GLY A 311 5.05 17.24 7.99
C GLY A 311 3.82 17.95 7.44
N LEU A 312 2.84 17.19 6.96
CA LEU A 312 1.54 17.70 6.50
C LEU A 312 0.49 17.46 7.58
N ASP A 313 -0.49 18.36 7.69
CA ASP A 313 -1.57 18.26 8.67
C ASP A 313 -2.78 17.57 8.05
N SER A 314 -3.16 16.38 8.54
CA SER A 314 -4.31 15.64 8.00
C SER A 314 -5.61 16.45 8.03
N ARG A 315 -5.77 17.38 8.99
CA ARG A 315 -6.95 18.23 9.14
C ARG A 315 -7.04 19.31 8.05
N ILE A 316 -5.91 19.68 7.44
CA ILE A 316 -5.90 20.54 6.26
C ILE A 316 -6.23 19.70 5.03
N LEU A 317 -5.66 18.50 4.91
CA LEU A 317 -5.93 17.62 3.77
C LEU A 317 -7.39 17.17 3.67
N THR A 318 -8.15 17.11 4.78
CA THR A 318 -9.59 16.87 4.72
C THR A 318 -10.38 17.93 3.94
N GLN A 319 -9.81 19.11 3.68
CA GLN A 319 -10.44 20.10 2.77
C GLN A 319 -10.46 19.62 1.31
N ILE A 320 -9.57 18.69 0.93
CA ILE A 320 -9.58 18.06 -0.40
C ILE A 320 -10.90 17.30 -0.60
N ASP A 321 -11.36 16.57 0.43
CA ASP A 321 -12.64 15.87 0.40
C ASP A 321 -13.78 16.85 0.08
N HIS A 322 -13.78 18.03 0.71
CA HIS A 322 -14.81 19.04 0.50
C HIS A 322 -14.81 19.56 -0.94
N ILE A 323 -13.64 19.89 -1.50
CA ILE A 323 -13.52 20.38 -2.88
C ILE A 323 -13.95 19.29 -3.87
N ALA A 324 -13.53 18.05 -3.66
CA ALA A 324 -13.92 16.92 -4.50
C ALA A 324 -15.44 16.71 -4.48
N LEU A 325 -16.06 16.69 -3.29
CA LEU A 325 -17.50 16.54 -3.15
C LEU A 325 -18.28 17.73 -3.70
N GLU A 326 -17.81 18.96 -3.49
CA GLU A 326 -18.41 20.17 -4.06
C GLU A 326 -18.42 20.09 -5.59
N SER A 327 -17.29 19.71 -6.21
CA SER A 327 -17.20 19.57 -7.67
C SER A 327 -18.22 18.57 -8.25
N ILE A 328 -18.59 17.56 -7.47
CA ILE A 328 -19.61 16.58 -7.83
C ILE A 328 -21.01 17.17 -7.66
N VAL A 329 -21.29 17.79 -6.52
CA VAL A 329 -22.60 18.39 -6.21
C VAL A 329 -22.95 19.52 -7.17
N THR A 330 -21.96 20.32 -7.60
CA THR A 330 -22.15 21.41 -8.58
C THR A 330 -22.10 20.94 -10.03
N ALA A 331 -22.00 19.62 -10.27
CA ALA A 331 -21.88 19.02 -11.60
C ALA A 331 -20.73 19.57 -12.46
N ALA A 332 -19.58 19.89 -11.82
CA ALA A 332 -18.34 20.18 -12.54
C ALA A 332 -17.66 18.87 -13.03
N THR A 333 -17.83 17.77 -12.30
CA THR A 333 -17.42 16.42 -12.69
C THR A 333 -18.35 15.38 -12.04
N PRO A 334 -18.63 14.21 -12.65
CA PRO A 334 -19.40 13.14 -11.98
C PRO A 334 -18.61 12.42 -10.87
N GLY A 335 -17.28 12.50 -10.91
CA GLY A 335 -16.39 11.84 -9.96
C GLY A 335 -14.92 12.14 -10.23
N CYS A 336 -14.04 11.76 -9.30
CA CYS A 336 -12.59 11.92 -9.46
C CYS A 336 -11.81 11.00 -8.51
N GLN A 337 -10.51 10.82 -8.80
CA GLN A 337 -9.54 10.28 -7.86
C GLN A 337 -8.50 11.37 -7.56
N VAL A 338 -8.16 11.55 -6.29
CA VAL A 338 -7.14 12.50 -5.84
C VAL A 338 -6.05 11.76 -5.10
N LEU A 339 -4.80 11.99 -5.51
CA LEU A 339 -3.60 11.44 -4.88
C LEU A 339 -2.63 12.57 -4.53
N VAL A 340 -2.11 12.56 -3.30
CA VAL A 340 -1.05 13.47 -2.84
C VAL A 340 0.15 12.64 -2.42
N ALA A 341 1.30 12.89 -3.07
CA ALA A 341 2.58 12.30 -2.73
C ALA A 341 3.63 13.39 -2.46
N LYS A 342 4.43 13.21 -1.41
CA LYS A 342 5.55 14.08 -1.04
C LYS A 342 6.73 13.21 -0.64
N ASN A 343 7.93 13.50 -1.17
CA ASN A 343 9.17 12.75 -0.92
C ASN A 343 9.08 11.23 -1.15
N GLY A 344 8.26 10.80 -2.11
CA GLY A 344 8.03 9.37 -2.37
C GLY A 344 7.04 8.70 -1.41
N THR A 345 6.37 9.45 -0.54
CA THR A 345 5.31 8.95 0.35
C THR A 345 3.95 9.46 -0.12
N VAL A 346 3.04 8.56 -0.46
CA VAL A 346 1.62 8.82 -0.67
C VAL A 346 0.96 9.00 0.69
N VAL A 347 0.33 10.16 0.89
CA VAL A 347 -0.31 10.56 2.14
C VAL A 347 -1.82 10.76 2.02
N PHE A 348 -2.32 10.79 0.79
CA PHE A 348 -3.73 10.91 0.45
C PHE A 348 -3.96 10.16 -0.87
N ASP A 349 -4.97 9.29 -0.90
CA ASP A 349 -5.35 8.48 -2.06
C ASP A 349 -6.81 8.09 -1.90
N GLN A 350 -7.70 8.91 -2.48
CA GLN A 350 -9.14 8.79 -2.31
C GLN A 350 -9.87 8.91 -3.65
N SER A 351 -11.00 8.22 -3.76
CA SER A 351 -11.88 8.21 -4.92
C SER A 351 -13.26 8.72 -4.52
N TYR A 352 -13.90 9.50 -5.40
CA TYR A 352 -15.17 10.16 -5.16
C TYR A 352 -16.10 10.02 -6.36
N GLY A 353 -17.39 9.89 -6.10
CA GLY A 353 -18.42 9.91 -7.13
C GLY A 353 -18.37 8.72 -8.09
N TYR A 354 -18.77 8.99 -9.32
CA TYR A 354 -19.01 7.97 -10.36
C TYR A 354 -18.37 8.37 -11.68
N GLY A 355 -18.20 7.41 -12.59
CA GLY A 355 -17.69 7.69 -13.93
C GLY A 355 -18.60 8.60 -14.76
N THR A 356 -19.89 8.65 -14.44
CA THR A 356 -20.94 9.37 -15.17
C THR A 356 -22.00 9.92 -14.20
N TYR A 357 -22.77 10.92 -14.65
CA TYR A 357 -23.82 11.54 -13.83
C TYR A 357 -25.01 10.63 -13.53
N ASP A 358 -25.18 9.52 -14.28
CA ASP A 358 -26.20 8.50 -14.02
C ASP A 358 -25.84 7.58 -12.83
N GLN A 359 -24.64 7.74 -12.26
CA GLN A 359 -24.14 7.01 -11.10
C GLN A 359 -24.07 5.49 -11.30
N SER A 360 -23.84 5.04 -12.53
CA SER A 360 -23.78 3.61 -12.88
C SER A 360 -22.55 2.89 -12.33
N GLU A 361 -21.36 3.48 -12.45
CA GLU A 361 -20.09 2.87 -12.05
C GLU A 361 -19.32 3.79 -11.08
N PRO A 362 -19.04 3.37 -9.84
CA PRO A 362 -18.31 4.20 -8.88
C PRO A 362 -16.85 4.38 -9.31
N VAL A 363 -16.29 5.56 -9.04
CA VAL A 363 -14.84 5.76 -9.19
C VAL A 363 -14.13 4.99 -8.08
N THR A 364 -13.10 4.25 -8.46
CA THR A 364 -12.24 3.49 -7.53
C THR A 364 -10.78 3.78 -7.84
N SER A 365 -9.86 3.32 -6.98
CA SER A 365 -8.42 3.42 -7.28
C SER A 365 -7.95 2.52 -8.44
N SER A 366 -8.85 1.76 -9.04
CA SER A 366 -8.62 0.94 -10.22
C SER A 366 -9.25 1.56 -11.49
N THR A 367 -9.95 2.69 -11.37
CA THR A 367 -10.52 3.41 -12.51
C THR A 367 -9.41 3.98 -13.38
N LEU A 368 -9.44 3.65 -14.66
CA LEU A 368 -8.47 4.09 -15.66
C LEU A 368 -8.93 5.40 -16.29
N TYR A 369 -8.04 6.39 -16.29
CA TYR A 369 -8.26 7.68 -16.92
C TYR A 369 -7.35 7.84 -18.14
N ASP A 370 -7.84 8.52 -19.17
CA ASP A 370 -7.01 8.88 -20.32
C ASP A 370 -5.94 9.91 -19.91
N LEU A 371 -4.70 9.64 -20.32
CA LEU A 371 -3.52 10.44 -19.97
C LEU A 371 -3.23 11.49 -21.03
N ALA A 372 -4.23 12.31 -21.38
CA ALA A 372 -4.24 13.33 -22.44
C ALA A 372 -2.84 13.80 -22.92
N SER A 373 -2.35 14.97 -22.48
CA SER A 373 -1.02 15.46 -22.89
C SER A 373 0.14 14.85 -22.10
N VAL A 374 -0.14 14.08 -21.04
CA VAL A 374 0.89 13.34 -20.28
C VAL A 374 1.53 12.25 -21.14
N THR A 375 0.79 11.70 -22.12
CA THR A 375 1.26 10.69 -23.09
C THR A 375 2.56 11.07 -23.80
N LYS A 376 2.79 12.37 -24.03
CA LYS A 376 3.99 12.88 -24.70
C LYS A 376 5.25 12.57 -23.91
N VAL A 377 5.22 12.89 -22.61
CA VAL A 377 6.33 12.71 -21.68
C VAL A 377 6.45 11.24 -21.28
N ALA A 378 5.31 10.59 -21.04
CA ALA A 378 5.27 9.24 -20.51
C ALA A 378 5.45 8.14 -21.59
N GLY A 379 5.25 8.46 -22.86
CA GLY A 379 5.39 7.53 -23.99
C GLY A 379 6.44 7.96 -25.00
N THR A 380 6.13 8.94 -25.85
CA THR A 380 7.00 9.30 -26.99
C THR A 380 8.38 9.78 -26.56
N LEU A 381 8.45 10.66 -25.55
CA LEU A 381 9.73 11.17 -25.05
C LEU A 381 10.58 10.07 -24.42
N GLN A 382 9.98 9.09 -23.75
CA GLN A 382 10.73 7.95 -23.20
C GLN A 382 11.43 7.14 -24.29
N ALA A 383 10.75 6.90 -25.42
CA ALA A 383 11.38 6.23 -26.55
C ALA A 383 12.53 7.06 -27.15
N VAL A 384 12.38 8.38 -27.25
CA VAL A 384 13.44 9.28 -27.71
C VAL A 384 14.65 9.26 -26.78
N MET A 385 14.43 9.37 -25.46
CA MET A 385 15.48 9.32 -24.45
C MET A 385 16.21 7.97 -24.48
N TYR A 386 15.47 6.87 -24.56
CA TYR A 386 16.05 5.53 -24.72
C TYR A 386 16.96 5.44 -25.95
N LEU A 387 16.48 5.88 -27.11
CA LEU A 387 17.27 5.83 -28.35
C LEU A 387 18.51 6.73 -28.27
N LYS A 388 18.42 7.86 -27.58
CA LYS A 388 19.56 8.75 -27.35
C LYS A 388 20.61 8.10 -26.46
N ASP A 389 20.20 7.49 -25.35
CA ASP A 389 21.10 6.80 -24.42
C ASP A 389 21.78 5.58 -25.06
N GLN A 390 21.10 4.90 -25.98
CA GLN A 390 21.67 3.81 -26.77
C GLN A 390 22.59 4.29 -27.91
N GLY A 391 22.80 5.60 -28.08
CA GLY A 391 23.59 6.17 -29.17
C GLY A 391 22.96 6.02 -30.56
N ARG A 392 21.69 5.61 -30.64
CA ARG A 392 20.96 5.36 -31.90
C ARG A 392 20.25 6.59 -32.44
N LEU A 393 20.16 7.64 -31.63
CA LEU A 393 19.59 8.93 -31.99
C LEU A 393 20.53 10.07 -31.59
N ASN A 394 20.85 10.95 -32.53
CA ASN A 394 21.59 12.18 -32.27
C ASN A 394 20.61 13.36 -32.30
N LEU A 395 20.67 14.22 -31.29
CA LEU A 395 19.76 15.36 -31.17
C LEU A 395 20.09 16.47 -32.17
N ASP A 396 21.36 16.59 -32.55
CA ASP A 396 21.84 17.64 -33.46
C ASP A 396 21.75 17.22 -34.94
N GLU A 397 21.36 15.97 -35.20
CA GLU A 397 21.10 15.48 -36.55
C GLU A 397 19.74 15.95 -37.06
N LYS A 398 19.65 16.08 -38.39
CA LYS A 398 18.39 16.35 -39.07
C LYS A 398 17.45 15.16 -38.91
N VAL A 399 16.18 15.42 -38.64
CA VAL A 399 15.16 14.36 -38.56
C VAL A 399 15.05 13.59 -39.88
N SER A 400 15.30 14.27 -41.00
CA SER A 400 15.32 13.68 -42.34
C SER A 400 16.44 12.66 -42.58
N THR A 401 17.46 12.60 -41.70
CA THR A 401 18.45 11.52 -41.67
C THR A 401 17.81 10.19 -41.26
N TYR A 402 16.85 10.22 -40.34
CA TYR A 402 16.14 9.04 -39.82
C TYR A 402 14.83 8.75 -40.55
N LEU A 403 14.19 9.79 -41.08
CA LEU A 403 12.95 9.74 -41.85
C LEU A 403 13.18 10.29 -43.27
N PRO A 404 13.70 9.47 -44.22
CA PRO A 404 14.05 9.93 -45.57
C PRO A 404 12.90 10.61 -46.32
N GLU A 405 11.64 10.23 -46.03
CA GLU A 405 10.45 10.88 -46.60
C GLU A 405 10.35 12.39 -46.29
N MET A 406 11.00 12.88 -45.22
CA MET A 406 11.02 14.30 -44.88
C MET A 406 11.96 15.12 -45.75
N GLN A 407 12.91 14.50 -46.47
CA GLN A 407 13.91 15.21 -47.28
C GLN A 407 13.29 16.08 -48.39
N ARG A 408 12.10 15.69 -48.87
CA ARG A 408 11.36 16.38 -49.94
C ARG A 408 10.30 17.35 -49.41
N THR A 409 10.42 17.78 -48.15
CA THR A 409 9.42 18.65 -47.49
C THR A 409 10.04 19.95 -46.99
N ASN A 410 9.18 20.90 -46.60
CA ASN A 410 9.62 22.14 -45.93
C ASN A 410 10.21 21.90 -44.52
N LYS A 411 10.21 20.66 -44.02
CA LYS A 411 10.75 20.28 -42.70
C LYS A 411 12.12 19.59 -42.79
N ARG A 412 12.70 19.47 -43.99
CA ARG A 412 13.92 18.67 -44.23
C ARG A 412 15.13 19.07 -43.38
N ASP A 413 15.20 20.35 -42.99
CA ASP A 413 16.33 20.94 -42.30
C ASP A 413 16.14 21.00 -40.77
N ALA A 414 14.98 20.58 -40.25
CA ALA A 414 14.73 20.55 -38.82
C ALA A 414 15.59 19.47 -38.13
N THR A 415 16.31 19.85 -37.08
CA THR A 415 17.02 18.89 -36.22
C THR A 415 16.07 18.22 -35.25
N VAL A 416 16.46 17.06 -34.72
CA VAL A 416 15.71 16.38 -33.65
C VAL A 416 15.53 17.33 -32.45
N ARG A 417 16.58 18.08 -32.09
CA ARG A 417 16.56 19.10 -31.03
C ARG A 417 15.55 20.20 -31.31
N ASP A 418 15.50 20.74 -32.53
CA ASP A 418 14.55 21.80 -32.87
C ASP A 418 13.10 21.35 -32.72
N ILE A 419 12.80 20.11 -33.08
CA ILE A 419 11.45 19.54 -32.93
C ILE A 419 11.10 19.36 -31.45
N LEU A 420 12.02 18.79 -30.64
CA LEU A 420 11.79 18.58 -29.21
C LEU A 420 11.65 19.89 -28.42
N LEU A 421 12.39 20.93 -28.81
CA LEU A 421 12.32 22.27 -28.21
C LEU A 421 11.19 23.12 -28.79
N HIS A 422 10.33 22.57 -29.66
CA HIS A 422 9.21 23.29 -30.27
C HIS A 422 9.61 24.55 -31.05
N GLN A 423 10.83 24.56 -31.61
CA GLN A 423 11.40 25.70 -32.36
C GLN A 423 11.61 25.39 -33.85
N ALA A 424 11.05 24.29 -34.34
CA ALA A 424 11.09 23.90 -35.76
C ALA A 424 10.06 24.65 -36.64
N GLY A 425 9.28 25.56 -36.06
CA GLY A 425 8.23 26.31 -36.77
C GLY A 425 7.04 25.44 -37.18
N LEU A 426 6.83 24.29 -36.54
CA LEU A 426 5.66 23.44 -36.80
C LEU A 426 4.38 24.18 -36.35
N LYS A 427 3.26 23.96 -37.06
CA LYS A 427 1.97 24.45 -36.58
C LYS A 427 1.59 23.79 -35.25
N PRO A 428 0.89 24.48 -34.34
CA PRO A 428 0.47 23.90 -33.06
C PRO A 428 -0.29 22.57 -33.22
N GLY A 429 -1.21 22.53 -34.19
CA GLY A 429 -1.92 21.32 -34.60
C GLY A 429 -2.47 21.48 -36.02
N ILE A 430 -3.02 20.39 -36.55
CA ILE A 430 -3.82 20.40 -37.77
C ILE A 430 -5.13 19.66 -37.49
N PRO A 431 -6.30 20.20 -37.84
CA PRO A 431 -7.57 19.53 -37.62
C PRO A 431 -7.72 18.38 -38.62
N THR A 432 -7.23 17.19 -38.25
CA THR A 432 -7.24 16.02 -39.14
C THR A 432 -8.65 15.50 -39.36
N TRP A 433 -9.53 15.62 -38.37
CA TRP A 433 -10.93 15.15 -38.42
C TRP A 433 -11.76 15.91 -39.47
N GLU A 434 -11.52 17.21 -39.69
CA GLU A 434 -12.22 17.98 -40.74
C GLU A 434 -11.99 17.40 -42.14
N ARG A 435 -10.90 16.66 -42.33
CA ARG A 435 -10.58 16.00 -43.60
C ARG A 435 -11.33 14.70 -43.79
N THR A 436 -11.81 14.10 -42.70
CA THR A 436 -12.47 12.78 -42.69
C THR A 436 -13.98 12.89 -42.45
N VAL A 437 -14.50 14.09 -42.14
CA VAL A 437 -15.93 14.40 -41.99
C VAL A 437 -16.42 15.29 -43.16
N ARG A 438 -17.69 15.17 -43.54
CA ARG A 438 -18.39 16.08 -44.47
C ARG A 438 -19.85 16.23 -44.04
N ASP A 439 -20.31 17.47 -43.92
CA ASP A 439 -21.71 17.80 -43.59
C ASP A 439 -22.20 17.07 -42.31
N GLY A 440 -21.31 16.98 -41.30
CA GLY A 440 -21.55 16.27 -40.05
C GLY A 440 -21.39 14.75 -40.11
N GLN A 441 -21.21 14.15 -41.29
CA GLN A 441 -21.11 12.70 -41.46
C GLN A 441 -19.67 12.22 -41.69
N LEU A 442 -19.37 11.04 -41.13
CA LEU A 442 -18.12 10.32 -41.39
C LEU A 442 -18.03 9.94 -42.88
N LYS A 443 -16.89 10.25 -43.53
CA LYS A 443 -16.69 9.90 -44.94
C LYS A 443 -16.47 8.38 -45.08
N PRO A 444 -17.21 7.69 -45.97
CA PRO A 444 -17.04 6.24 -46.21
C PRO A 444 -15.64 5.85 -46.71
N ALA A 445 -14.89 6.80 -47.28
CA ALA A 445 -13.50 6.58 -47.68
C ALA A 445 -12.53 6.41 -46.49
N TYR A 446 -12.92 6.86 -45.30
CA TYR A 446 -12.12 6.78 -44.08
C TYR A 446 -12.74 5.90 -43.01
N TYR A 447 -14.06 5.68 -43.04
CA TYR A 447 -14.78 4.95 -42.00
C TYR A 447 -15.76 3.93 -42.58
N SER A 448 -16.05 2.89 -41.81
CA SER A 448 -17.03 1.84 -42.09
C SER A 448 -17.72 1.45 -40.80
N SER A 449 -19.03 1.16 -40.85
CA SER A 449 -19.79 0.61 -39.72
C SER A 449 -19.57 -0.90 -39.52
N GLN A 450 -18.77 -1.54 -40.39
CA GLN A 450 -18.38 -2.93 -40.30
C GLN A 450 -16.86 -3.05 -40.22
N GLN A 451 -16.39 -3.85 -39.26
CA GLN A 451 -14.98 -4.21 -39.15
C GLN A 451 -14.56 -5.08 -40.34
N SER A 452 -13.46 -4.72 -40.99
CA SER A 452 -12.89 -5.51 -42.08
C SER A 452 -11.35 -5.39 -42.08
N PRO A 453 -10.63 -6.19 -42.89
CA PRO A 453 -9.20 -5.97 -43.09
C PRO A 453 -8.86 -4.54 -43.54
N GLU A 454 -9.71 -3.92 -44.37
CA GLU A 454 -9.58 -2.55 -44.86
C GLU A 454 -9.92 -1.52 -43.78
N PHE A 455 -10.86 -1.83 -42.89
CA PHE A 455 -11.28 -0.98 -41.77
C PHE A 455 -11.10 -1.71 -40.41
N PRO A 456 -9.85 -1.88 -39.94
CA PRO A 456 -9.59 -2.78 -38.81
C PRO A 456 -9.74 -2.12 -37.44
N ASN A 457 -9.59 -0.79 -37.33
CA ASN A 457 -9.46 -0.12 -36.04
C ASN A 457 -10.77 0.57 -35.65
N GLU A 458 -11.39 0.13 -34.56
CA GLU A 458 -12.54 0.82 -33.96
C GLU A 458 -12.09 2.18 -33.39
N VAL A 459 -12.77 3.26 -33.79
CA VAL A 459 -12.48 4.64 -33.36
C VAL A 459 -13.62 5.25 -32.55
N ALA A 460 -14.84 4.74 -32.75
CA ALA A 460 -16.01 4.96 -31.91
C ALA A 460 -16.84 3.66 -31.92
N PRO A 461 -17.73 3.42 -30.95
CA PRO A 461 -18.50 2.18 -30.89
C PRO A 461 -19.22 1.88 -32.22
N GLY A 462 -18.81 0.81 -32.89
CA GLY A 462 -19.37 0.40 -34.19
C GLY A 462 -18.82 1.14 -35.41
N GLU A 463 -17.86 2.05 -35.26
CA GLU A 463 -17.23 2.80 -36.35
C GLU A 463 -15.75 2.46 -36.47
N TYR A 464 -15.34 2.03 -37.66
CA TYR A 464 -14.01 1.50 -37.92
C TYR A 464 -13.27 2.35 -38.95
N SER A 465 -12.07 2.80 -38.61
CA SER A 465 -11.23 3.60 -39.51
C SER A 465 -10.47 2.74 -40.52
N ILE A 466 -10.23 3.30 -41.69
CA ILE A 466 -9.42 2.70 -42.75
C ILE A 466 -8.00 2.40 -42.23
N ARG A 467 -7.43 1.27 -42.63
CA ARG A 467 -6.08 0.82 -42.25
C ARG A 467 -5.00 1.89 -42.49
N ALA A 468 -5.18 2.74 -43.50
CA ALA A 468 -4.26 3.81 -43.88
C ALA A 468 -4.48 5.15 -43.13
N ALA A 469 -5.29 5.19 -42.07
CA ALA A 469 -5.56 6.41 -41.31
C ALA A 469 -4.25 7.04 -40.76
N ASP A 470 -3.37 6.25 -40.15
CA ASP A 470 -2.06 6.70 -39.65
C ASP A 470 -1.20 7.31 -40.77
N ASP A 471 -1.17 6.70 -41.94
CA ASP A 471 -0.42 7.22 -43.09
C ASP A 471 -1.04 8.50 -43.66
N SER A 472 -2.36 8.66 -43.55
CA SER A 472 -3.06 9.90 -43.93
C SER A 472 -2.67 11.06 -43.00
N VAL A 473 -2.69 10.83 -41.69
CA VAL A 473 -2.25 11.81 -40.68
C VAL A 473 -0.79 12.17 -40.89
N TRP A 474 0.07 11.19 -41.16
CA TRP A 474 1.48 11.42 -41.48
C TRP A 474 1.65 12.28 -42.73
N ALA A 475 0.94 11.96 -43.82
CA ALA A 475 1.01 12.72 -45.05
C ALA A 475 0.50 14.16 -44.89
N TRP A 476 -0.54 14.41 -44.09
CA TRP A 476 -0.98 15.76 -43.76
C TRP A 476 0.02 16.52 -42.90
N THR A 477 0.67 15.83 -41.96
CA THR A 477 1.76 16.39 -41.15
C THR A 477 2.91 16.84 -42.05
N LEU A 478 3.35 16.01 -43.00
CA LEU A 478 4.41 16.36 -43.95
C LEU A 478 4.03 17.56 -44.84
N ARG A 479 2.78 17.62 -45.33
CA ARG A 479 2.28 18.71 -46.19
C ARG A 479 1.99 20.01 -45.47
N SER A 480 1.87 20.00 -44.14
CA SER A 480 1.58 21.21 -43.37
C SER A 480 2.63 22.31 -43.61
N THR A 481 2.19 23.57 -43.66
CA THR A 481 3.11 24.71 -43.73
C THR A 481 3.80 24.94 -42.39
N LEU A 482 4.98 25.56 -42.40
CA LEU A 482 5.62 26.05 -41.19
C LEU A 482 5.07 27.44 -40.84
N LEU A 483 5.14 27.80 -39.57
CA LEU A 483 4.92 29.15 -39.07
C LEU A 483 5.92 30.12 -39.75
N PRO A 484 5.52 31.38 -39.97
CA PRO A 484 6.43 32.37 -40.51
C PRO A 484 7.58 32.63 -39.52
N LYS A 485 8.78 32.87 -40.05
CA LYS A 485 9.92 33.26 -39.24
C LYS A 485 9.75 34.69 -38.74
N VAL A 486 10.11 34.93 -37.49
CA VAL A 486 10.20 36.25 -36.87
C VAL A 486 11.69 36.54 -36.63
N ARG A 487 12.21 37.63 -37.22
CA ARG A 487 13.64 38.01 -37.12
C ARG A 487 14.60 36.88 -37.51
N GLY A 488 14.26 36.11 -38.55
CA GLY A 488 15.12 35.03 -39.07
C GLY A 488 14.98 33.68 -38.38
N HIS A 489 14.23 33.59 -37.28
CA HIS A 489 14.03 32.36 -36.51
C HIS A 489 12.55 31.95 -36.49
N TYR A 490 12.28 30.65 -36.36
CA TYR A 490 10.92 30.21 -36.07
C TYR A 490 10.57 30.52 -34.60
N PRO A 491 9.31 30.87 -34.31
CA PRO A 491 8.87 31.03 -32.92
C PRO A 491 8.95 29.69 -32.17
N VAL A 492 9.14 29.78 -30.86
CA VAL A 492 8.98 28.63 -29.95
C VAL A 492 7.49 28.49 -29.68
N GLU A 493 6.85 27.55 -30.36
CA GLU A 493 5.42 27.34 -30.30
C GLU A 493 5.15 25.85 -30.12
N TYR A 494 4.49 25.49 -29.01
CA TYR A 494 4.15 24.10 -28.72
C TYR A 494 3.36 23.48 -29.88
N SER A 495 3.77 22.28 -30.30
CA SER A 495 3.19 21.62 -31.47
C SER A 495 3.04 20.12 -31.28
N ASP A 496 1.81 19.63 -31.47
CA ASP A 496 1.48 18.19 -31.48
C ASP A 496 2.16 17.47 -32.66
N LEU A 497 2.43 18.17 -33.76
CA LEU A 497 3.16 17.62 -34.91
C LEU A 497 4.58 17.17 -34.50
N SER A 498 5.16 17.81 -33.49
CA SER A 498 6.47 17.42 -32.94
C SER A 498 6.44 15.97 -32.46
N PHE A 499 5.40 15.61 -31.71
CA PHE A 499 5.26 14.26 -31.14
C PHE A 499 4.80 13.24 -32.17
N ILE A 500 4.03 13.64 -33.20
CA ILE A 500 3.74 12.77 -34.34
C ILE A 500 5.03 12.41 -35.09
N ILE A 501 5.89 13.40 -35.34
CA ILE A 501 7.19 13.18 -36.01
C ILE A 501 8.11 12.33 -35.13
N MET A 502 8.21 12.62 -33.84
CA MET A 502 9.04 11.84 -32.90
C MET A 502 8.54 10.41 -32.71
N LYS A 503 7.21 10.18 -32.72
CA LYS A 503 6.63 8.83 -32.73
C LYS A 503 7.09 8.07 -33.98
N ARG A 504 6.90 8.65 -35.18
CA ARG A 504 7.30 7.99 -36.45
C ARG A 504 8.81 7.72 -36.50
N LEU A 505 9.62 8.68 -36.07
CA LEU A 505 11.08 8.53 -35.96
C LEU A 505 11.45 7.40 -35.01
N SER A 506 10.85 7.36 -33.83
CA SER A 506 11.16 6.35 -32.81
C SER A 506 10.79 4.95 -33.28
N GLU A 507 9.58 4.78 -33.83
CA GLU A 507 9.13 3.49 -34.38
C GLU A 507 9.99 3.02 -35.55
N LYS A 508 10.44 3.96 -36.42
CA LYS A 508 11.34 3.66 -37.54
C LYS A 508 12.69 3.14 -37.07
N ILE A 509 13.29 3.79 -36.07
CA ILE A 509 14.59 3.37 -35.53
C ILE A 509 14.43 2.05 -34.75
N LEU A 510 13.37 1.90 -33.95
CA LEU A 510 13.11 0.73 -33.11
C LEU A 510 12.68 -0.51 -33.91
N GLY A 511 12.09 -0.34 -35.08
CA GLY A 511 11.54 -1.44 -35.90
C GLY A 511 10.25 -2.05 -35.34
N GLN A 512 9.57 -1.36 -34.43
CA GLN A 512 8.32 -1.79 -33.80
C GLN A 512 7.51 -0.58 -33.33
N LYS A 513 6.21 -0.77 -33.13
CA LYS A 513 5.32 0.28 -32.63
C LYS A 513 5.58 0.61 -31.15
N LEU A 514 5.31 1.85 -30.76
CA LEU A 514 5.47 2.30 -29.37
C LEU A 514 4.54 1.58 -28.39
N ASP A 515 3.35 1.17 -28.85
CA ASP A 515 2.37 0.41 -28.07
C ASP A 515 2.86 -1.00 -27.63
N ASN A 516 3.87 -1.54 -28.31
CA ASN A 516 4.55 -2.78 -27.98
C ASN A 516 5.85 -2.54 -27.21
N PHE A 517 6.63 -1.54 -27.64
CA PHE A 517 7.92 -1.21 -27.05
C PHE A 517 7.78 -0.70 -25.61
N LEU A 518 6.92 0.30 -25.37
CA LEU A 518 6.84 0.98 -24.08
C LEU A 518 6.37 0.07 -22.94
N PRO A 519 5.33 -0.78 -23.12
CA PRO A 519 4.96 -1.72 -22.06
C PRO A 519 6.05 -2.73 -21.72
N ARG A 520 6.85 -3.15 -22.70
CA ARG A 520 7.91 -4.16 -22.51
C ARG A 520 9.14 -3.56 -21.82
N GLU A 521 9.62 -2.43 -22.30
CA GLU A 521 10.88 -1.83 -21.81
C GLU A 521 10.68 -0.97 -20.56
N PHE A 522 9.51 -0.33 -20.39
CA PHE A 522 9.28 0.65 -19.33
C PHE A 522 8.14 0.25 -18.40
N TYR A 523 6.91 0.12 -18.91
CA TYR A 523 5.75 0.10 -18.02
C TYR A 523 5.71 -1.15 -17.13
N ARG A 524 5.85 -2.36 -17.69
CA ARG A 524 5.83 -3.59 -16.89
C ARG A 524 7.03 -3.69 -15.93
N PRO A 525 8.29 -3.43 -16.34
CA PRO A 525 9.41 -3.45 -15.41
C PRO A 525 9.28 -2.46 -14.24
N LEU A 526 8.64 -1.31 -14.47
CA LEU A 526 8.35 -0.32 -13.43
C LEU A 526 7.10 -0.63 -12.60
N GLY A 527 6.35 -1.69 -12.91
CA GLY A 527 5.10 -2.03 -12.23
C GLY A 527 3.90 -1.18 -12.64
N LEU A 528 3.99 -0.42 -13.72
CA LEU A 528 2.90 0.40 -14.28
C LEU A 528 1.92 -0.47 -15.10
N GLY A 529 1.34 -1.49 -14.46
CA GLY A 529 0.54 -2.53 -15.12
C GLY A 529 -0.74 -2.01 -15.81
N SER A 530 -1.27 -0.88 -15.37
CA SER A 530 -2.46 -0.22 -15.94
C SER A 530 -2.14 0.77 -17.05
N MET A 531 -0.89 1.21 -17.18
CA MET A 531 -0.49 2.18 -18.21
C MET A 531 -0.41 1.48 -19.57
N THR A 532 -1.27 1.88 -20.51
CA THR A 532 -1.37 1.23 -21.82
C THR A 532 -1.92 2.15 -22.90
N TYR A 533 -1.70 1.75 -24.15
CA TYR A 533 -2.51 2.19 -25.29
C TYR A 533 -3.69 1.23 -25.48
N ASN A 534 -4.76 1.71 -26.12
CA ASN A 534 -5.95 0.93 -26.48
C ASN A 534 -6.52 0.13 -25.29
N PRO A 535 -6.90 0.79 -24.19
CA PRO A 535 -7.24 0.12 -22.92
C PRO A 535 -8.39 -0.89 -23.05
N LEU A 536 -9.34 -0.68 -23.96
CA LEU A 536 -10.46 -1.61 -24.23
C LEU A 536 -10.01 -3.00 -24.68
N THR A 537 -8.79 -3.15 -25.20
CA THR A 537 -8.22 -4.46 -25.57
C THR A 537 -7.67 -5.25 -24.38
N ARG A 538 -7.55 -4.61 -23.21
CA ARG A 538 -6.87 -5.15 -22.01
C ARG A 538 -7.72 -5.09 -20.75
N PHE A 539 -8.63 -4.14 -20.66
CA PHE A 539 -9.45 -3.88 -19.49
C PHE A 539 -10.93 -3.87 -19.86
N PRO A 540 -11.81 -4.35 -18.96
CA PRO A 540 -13.24 -4.18 -19.11
C PRO A 540 -13.60 -2.70 -19.24
N LYS A 541 -14.61 -2.39 -20.08
CA LYS A 541 -15.11 -1.02 -20.26
C LYS A 541 -15.53 -0.36 -18.94
N SER A 542 -16.08 -1.13 -17.99
CA SER A 542 -16.49 -0.64 -16.67
C SER A 542 -15.34 -0.10 -15.81
N CYS A 543 -14.09 -0.46 -16.12
CA CYS A 543 -12.92 0.06 -15.41
C CYS A 543 -12.37 1.36 -16.04
N ILE A 544 -12.91 1.84 -17.15
CA ILE A 544 -12.38 2.98 -17.89
C ILE A 544 -13.35 4.15 -17.73
N ALA A 545 -12.87 5.27 -17.18
CA ALA A 545 -13.68 6.47 -17.07
C ALA A 545 -13.98 7.04 -18.47
N PRO A 546 -15.24 7.37 -18.78
CA PRO A 546 -15.55 8.08 -20.01
C PRO A 546 -14.97 9.49 -19.96
N THR A 547 -14.40 9.94 -21.07
CA THR A 547 -13.73 11.24 -21.18
C THR A 547 -14.67 12.37 -21.57
N GLU A 548 -15.68 12.07 -22.38
CA GLU A 548 -16.68 13.03 -22.85
C GLU A 548 -17.98 12.33 -23.25
N ASN A 549 -19.09 13.06 -23.18
CA ASN A 549 -20.34 12.66 -23.81
C ASN A 549 -20.45 13.36 -25.16
N ASP A 550 -19.93 12.73 -26.20
CA ASP A 550 -19.94 13.28 -27.54
C ASP A 550 -21.28 12.99 -28.23
N THR A 551 -22.16 14.00 -28.23
CA THR A 551 -23.47 13.95 -28.89
C THR A 551 -23.49 14.72 -30.21
N TYR A 552 -22.33 15.22 -30.67
CA TYR A 552 -22.26 16.20 -31.76
C TYR A 552 -21.91 15.57 -33.11
N TYR A 553 -21.32 14.37 -33.12
CA TYR A 553 -20.98 13.62 -34.34
C TYR A 553 -21.94 12.47 -34.63
#